data_AF-A0A1Q9T850-F1
#
_entry.id   AF-A0A1Q9T850-F1
#
_cell.length_a   1.000
_cell.length_b   1.000
_cell.length_c   1.000
_cell.angle_alpha   90.00
_cell.angle_beta   90.00
_cell.angle_gamma   90.00
#
_symmetry.space_group_name_H-M   'P 1'
#
loop_
_entity.id
_entity.type
_entity.pdbx_description
1 polymer ?
#
loop_
_entity_poly.entity_id
_entity_poly.type
_entity_poly.pdbx_seq_one_letter_code
_entity_poly.pdbx_strand_id
1 'polypeptide(L)'
;MLPLLLALCLVALYGGYRVYMGIATITYEVRQCQEPLTEQSTWADVQAAACEPASADALTMALMRGEERVEPDGVSGSVLTWEAWAVNSPEHSVDLDLTEPAETVVIGEPEAQRVRVALTSDASDTRWGGFIGGRGPTSYWVLVTPAG
;
A
#
# COMPACT_ATOMS: atom_id res chain seq x y z
N MET A 1 -0.49 33.84 -30.52
CA MET A 1 -1.73 33.39 -29.86
C MET A 1 -1.89 31.88 -29.87
N LEU A 2 -1.77 31.20 -31.02
CA LEU A 2 -1.85 29.73 -31.10
C LEU A 2 -0.93 28.99 -30.10
N PRO A 3 0.34 29.39 -29.88
CA PRO A 3 1.20 28.71 -28.91
C PRO A 3 0.72 28.85 -27.46
N LEU A 4 0.16 30.01 -27.12
CA LEU A 4 -0.38 30.28 -25.78
C LEU A 4 -1.66 29.48 -25.53
N LEU A 5 -2.55 29.40 -26.53
CA LEU A 5 -3.77 28.59 -26.44
C LEU A 5 -3.44 27.10 -26.30
N LEU A 6 -2.45 26.61 -27.06
CA LEU A 6 -1.97 25.22 -26.93
C LEU A 6 -1.38 24.96 -25.54
N ALA A 7 -0.56 25.87 -25.01
CA ALA A 7 -0.02 25.75 -23.67
C ALA A 7 -1.13 25.70 -22.60
N LEU A 8 -2.14 26.57 -22.72
CA LEU A 8 -3.28 26.58 -21.80
C LEU A 8 -4.11 25.29 -21.90
N CYS A 9 -4.36 24.78 -23.11
CA CYS A 9 -5.04 23.50 -23.31
C CYS A 9 -4.27 22.34 -22.67
N LEU A 10 -2.94 22.29 -22.84
CA LEU A 10 -2.11 21.25 -22.23
C LEU A 10 -2.13 21.32 -20.70
N VAL A 11 -2.05 22.52 -20.12
CA VAL A 11 -2.15 22.72 -18.67
C VAL A 11 -3.53 22.27 -18.15
N ALA A 12 -4.61 22.62 -18.85
CA ALA A 12 -5.97 22.22 -18.48
C ALA A 12 -6.16 20.69 -18.57
N LEU A 13 -5.68 20.06 -19.64
CA LEU A 13 -5.74 18.60 -19.81
C LEU A 13 -4.91 17.88 -18.74
N TYR A 14 -3.70 18.36 -18.46
CA TYR A 14 -2.84 17.80 -17.43
C TYR A 14 -3.47 17.93 -16.03
N GLY A 15 -4.02 19.10 -15.70
CA GLY A 15 -4.76 19.30 -14.44
C GLY A 15 -5.99 18.40 -14.33
N GLY A 16 -6.78 18.29 -15.40
CA GLY A 16 -7.93 17.39 -15.46
C GLY A 16 -7.53 15.91 -15.28
N TYR A 17 -6.44 15.49 -15.93
CA TYR A 17 -5.89 14.13 -15.79
C TYR A 17 -5.43 13.83 -14.36
N ARG A 18 -4.70 14.77 -13.72
CA ARG A 18 -4.25 14.64 -12.33
C ARG A 18 -5.42 14.43 -11.37
N VAL A 19 -6.49 15.21 -11.54
CA VAL A 19 -7.71 15.12 -10.72
C VAL A 19 -8.45 13.80 -11.00
N TYR A 20 -8.59 13.43 -12.27
CA TYR A 20 -9.24 12.19 -12.67
C TYR A 20 -8.55 10.94 -12.10
N MET A 21 -7.22 10.87 -12.26
CA MET A 21 -6.41 9.76 -11.74
C MET A 21 -6.21 9.82 -10.22
N GLY A 22 -6.60 10.93 -9.57
CA GLY A 22 -6.43 11.10 -8.12
C GLY A 22 -4.96 11.04 -7.70
N ILE A 23 -4.06 11.72 -8.44
CA ILE A 23 -2.63 11.60 -8.16
C ILE A 23 -2.28 12.25 -6.82
N ALA A 24 -1.85 11.42 -5.87
CA ALA A 24 -1.59 11.80 -4.48
C ALA A 24 -0.36 11.08 -3.92
N THR A 25 0.05 11.46 -2.72
CA THR A 25 1.03 10.70 -1.94
C THR A 25 0.30 9.55 -1.23
N ILE A 26 0.86 8.34 -1.29
CA ILE A 26 0.34 7.17 -0.60
C ILE A 26 1.35 6.70 0.44
N THR A 27 0.84 6.31 1.62
CA THR A 27 1.66 5.77 2.70
C THR A 27 1.21 4.40 3.15
N TYR A 28 2.18 3.57 3.49
CA TYR A 28 1.99 2.29 4.15
C TYR A 28 2.75 2.29 5.48
N GLU A 29 2.04 2.20 6.60
CA GLU A 29 2.64 2.03 7.91
C GLU A 29 2.75 0.54 8.24
N VAL A 30 3.97 0.07 8.46
CA VAL A 30 4.27 -1.31 8.85
C VAL A 30 3.97 -1.48 10.34
N ARG A 31 3.18 -2.51 10.66
CA ARG A 31 2.85 -2.89 12.03
C ARG A 31 3.00 -4.37 12.23
N GLN A 32 3.48 -4.74 13.42
CA GLN A 32 3.61 -6.13 13.85
C GLN A 32 2.49 -6.46 14.84
N CYS A 33 1.71 -7.49 14.51
CA CYS A 33 0.57 -7.96 15.29
C CYS A 33 0.95 -9.17 16.15
N GLN A 34 0.25 -9.32 17.28
CA GLN A 34 0.45 -10.44 18.22
C GLN A 34 -0.41 -11.65 17.87
N GLU A 35 -1.50 -11.45 17.13
CA GLU A 35 -2.41 -12.51 16.68
C GLU A 35 -2.54 -12.48 15.14
N PRO A 36 -2.73 -13.63 14.48
CA PRO A 36 -2.89 -13.70 13.03
C PRO A 36 -4.21 -13.07 12.59
N LEU A 37 -4.12 -12.21 11.58
CA LEU A 37 -5.29 -11.60 10.93
C LEU A 37 -5.56 -12.23 9.56
N THR A 38 -6.82 -12.20 9.14
CA THR A 38 -7.29 -12.71 7.85
C THR A 38 -8.10 -11.64 7.11
N GLU A 39 -8.45 -11.90 5.85
CA GLU A 39 -9.31 -10.99 5.07
C GLU A 39 -10.71 -10.84 5.70
N GLN A 40 -11.17 -11.83 6.47
CA GLN A 40 -12.47 -11.80 7.15
C GLN A 40 -12.42 -11.12 8.53
N SER A 41 -11.21 -10.77 9.01
CA SER A 41 -11.05 -10.09 10.29
C SER A 41 -11.71 -8.71 10.28
N THR A 42 -12.40 -8.41 11.36
CA THR A 42 -13.02 -7.11 11.59
C THR A 42 -12.01 -6.11 12.13
N TRP A 43 -12.35 -4.82 12.14
CA TRP A 43 -11.49 -3.81 12.76
C TRP A 43 -11.37 -3.96 14.29
N ALA A 44 -12.34 -4.62 14.93
CA ALA A 44 -12.23 -4.97 16.34
C ALA A 44 -11.13 -6.03 16.54
N ASP A 45 -11.02 -6.99 15.63
CA ASP A 45 -9.96 -8.01 15.66
C ASP A 45 -8.58 -7.37 15.42
N VAL A 46 -8.48 -6.40 14.50
CA VAL A 46 -7.23 -5.62 14.29
C VAL A 46 -6.79 -4.91 15.57
N GLN A 47 -7.73 -4.32 16.32
CA GLN A 47 -7.41 -3.68 17.60
C GLN A 47 -7.04 -4.68 18.68
N ALA A 48 -7.72 -5.84 18.72
CA ALA A 48 -7.44 -6.91 19.68
C ALA A 48 -6.07 -7.56 19.44
N ALA A 49 -5.64 -7.67 18.17
CA ALA A 49 -4.34 -8.20 17.78
C ALA A 49 -3.16 -7.30 18.18
N ALA A 50 -3.41 -6.14 18.79
CA ALA A 50 -2.43 -5.24 19.38
C ALA A 50 -1.25 -4.93 18.43
N CYS A 51 -1.58 -4.58 17.18
CA CYS A 51 -0.60 -4.31 16.15
C CYS A 51 0.16 -2.99 16.42
N GLU A 52 1.43 -3.09 16.77
CA GLU A 52 2.30 -1.95 17.07
C GLU A 52 3.16 -1.55 15.86
N PRO A 53 3.50 -0.26 15.69
CA PRO A 53 4.43 0.17 14.64
C PRO A 53 5.76 -0.59 14.70
N ALA A 54 6.18 -1.14 13.57
CA ALA A 54 7.43 -1.87 13.43
C ALA A 54 8.33 -1.18 12.40
N SER A 55 9.65 -1.38 12.50
CA SER A 55 10.58 -0.76 11.53
C SER A 55 10.30 -1.27 10.12
N ALA A 56 10.18 -0.35 9.17
CA ALA A 56 10.09 -0.70 7.75
C ALA A 56 11.42 -1.27 7.22
N ASP A 57 12.53 -1.14 7.94
CA ASP A 57 13.83 -1.73 7.55
C ASP A 57 13.81 -3.28 7.56
N ALA A 58 12.85 -3.89 8.25
CA ALA A 58 12.70 -5.34 8.31
C ALA A 58 12.09 -5.95 7.04
N LEU A 59 11.69 -5.12 6.07
CA LEU A 59 11.07 -5.54 4.84
C LEU A 59 11.43 -4.65 3.65
N THR A 60 11.22 -5.16 2.45
CA THR A 60 11.21 -4.37 1.21
C THR A 60 9.82 -4.47 0.64
N MET A 61 9.20 -3.32 0.32
CA MET A 61 7.87 -3.28 -0.25
C MET A 61 7.89 -2.43 -1.51
N ALA A 62 7.21 -2.90 -2.56
CA ALA A 62 6.99 -2.15 -3.77
C ALA A 62 5.52 -2.16 -4.17
N LEU A 63 5.12 -1.10 -4.87
CA LEU A 63 3.84 -1.04 -5.56
C LEU A 63 4.04 -1.42 -7.03
N MET A 64 3.15 -2.25 -7.54
CA MET A 64 3.20 -2.68 -8.94
C MET A 64 2.37 -1.75 -9.82
N ARG A 65 2.99 -1.21 -10.87
CA ARG A 65 2.34 -0.47 -11.95
C ARG A 65 2.42 -1.30 -13.24
N GLY A 66 1.41 -2.13 -13.46
CA GLY A 66 1.48 -3.20 -14.46
C GLY A 66 2.57 -4.19 -14.09
N GLU A 67 3.59 -4.31 -14.94
CA GLU A 67 4.78 -5.16 -14.69
C GLU A 67 5.92 -4.40 -13.99
N GLU A 68 5.81 -3.08 -13.83
CA GLU A 68 6.83 -2.25 -13.19
C GLU A 68 6.74 -2.35 -11.67
N ARG A 69 7.83 -2.76 -11.02
CA ARG A 69 7.99 -2.72 -9.56
C ARG A 69 8.51 -1.33 -9.17
N VAL A 70 7.72 -0.59 -8.37
CA VAL A 70 8.06 0.77 -7.92
C VAL A 70 8.31 0.78 -6.42
N GLU A 71 9.57 0.97 -6.05
CA GLU A 71 10.03 1.12 -4.66
C GLU A 71 9.55 2.47 -4.05
N PRO A 72 9.47 2.60 -2.73
CA PRO A 72 9.05 3.83 -2.07
C PRO A 72 10.04 4.96 -2.33
N ASP A 73 9.52 6.17 -2.50
CA ASP A 73 10.31 7.40 -2.58
C ASP A 73 10.95 7.77 -1.24
N GLY A 74 10.38 7.29 -0.13
CA GLY A 74 10.91 7.52 1.21
C GLY A 74 10.50 6.46 2.23
N VAL A 75 11.41 6.20 3.17
CA VAL A 75 11.19 5.33 4.34
C VAL A 75 11.53 6.12 5.59
N SER A 76 10.60 6.17 6.54
CA SER A 76 10.77 6.90 7.81
C SER A 76 10.17 6.10 8.96
N GLY A 77 11.02 5.43 9.73
CA GLY A 77 10.59 4.59 10.86
C GLY A 77 9.75 3.42 10.37
N SER A 78 8.45 3.42 10.66
CA SER A 78 7.50 2.41 10.21
C SER A 78 6.80 2.74 8.90
N VAL A 79 7.00 3.94 8.33
CA VAL A 79 6.20 4.43 7.21
C VAL A 79 6.98 4.41 5.91
N LEU A 80 6.42 3.76 4.90
CA LEU A 80 6.84 3.78 3.50
C LEU A 80 5.98 4.79 2.73
N THR A 81 6.59 5.60 1.87
CA THR A 81 5.91 6.67 1.14
C THR A 81 6.16 6.59 -0.36
N TRP A 82 5.10 6.69 -1.16
CA TRP A 82 5.15 6.88 -2.59
C TRP A 82 4.52 8.23 -2.95
N GLU A 83 5.27 9.09 -3.62
CA GLU A 83 4.81 10.36 -4.13
C GLU A 83 4.20 10.21 -5.53
N ALA A 84 3.24 11.07 -5.83
CA ALA A 84 2.62 11.15 -7.15
C ALA A 84 2.06 9.81 -7.69
N TRP A 85 1.47 9.00 -6.81
CA TRP A 85 0.80 7.75 -7.19
C TRP A 85 -0.63 7.98 -7.68
N ALA A 86 -1.02 7.29 -8.74
CA ALA A 86 -2.38 7.35 -9.28
C ALA A 86 -3.33 6.46 -8.46
N VAL A 87 -4.05 7.06 -7.51
CA VAL A 87 -4.97 6.36 -6.59
C VAL A 87 -6.18 5.73 -7.30
N ASN A 88 -6.60 6.32 -8.42
CA ASN A 88 -7.71 5.80 -9.23
C ASN A 88 -7.21 4.96 -10.42
N SER A 89 -6.30 4.03 -10.17
CA SER A 89 -5.75 3.13 -11.19
C SER A 89 -6.16 1.68 -10.94
N PRO A 90 -6.50 0.88 -11.95
CA PRO A 90 -6.69 -0.56 -11.75
C PRO A 90 -5.41 -1.30 -11.33
N GLU A 91 -4.25 -0.64 -11.31
CA GLU A 91 -2.93 -1.20 -11.03
C GLU A 91 -2.49 -0.89 -9.59
N HIS A 92 -3.10 -1.57 -8.62
CA HIS A 92 -2.59 -1.59 -7.25
C HIS A 92 -2.40 -3.03 -6.83
N SER A 93 -1.22 -3.57 -7.12
CA SER A 93 -0.74 -4.76 -6.44
C SER A 93 0.45 -4.39 -5.57
N VAL A 94 0.62 -5.13 -4.50
CA VAL A 94 1.78 -5.00 -3.62
C VAL A 94 2.68 -6.21 -3.81
N ASP A 95 3.98 -5.97 -3.69
CA ASP A 95 5.02 -6.99 -3.63
C ASP A 95 5.89 -6.70 -2.41
N LEU A 96 6.02 -7.67 -1.53
CA LEU A 96 6.60 -7.52 -0.20
C LEU A 96 7.57 -8.67 0.08
N ASP A 97 8.81 -8.32 0.37
CA ASP A 97 9.85 -9.25 0.81
C ASP A 97 10.15 -8.97 2.30
N LEU A 98 9.91 -9.95 3.16
CA LEU A 98 10.22 -9.89 4.60
C LEU A 98 11.60 -10.49 4.89
N THR A 99 12.31 -9.94 5.87
CA THR A 99 13.59 -10.50 6.34
C THR A 99 13.38 -11.81 7.11
N GLU A 100 12.27 -11.91 7.84
CA GLU A 100 11.87 -13.09 8.62
C GLU A 100 10.50 -13.59 8.13
N PRO A 101 10.22 -14.91 8.21
CA PRO A 101 8.93 -15.45 7.81
C PRO A 101 7.76 -14.89 8.64
N ALA A 102 6.60 -14.74 8.01
CA ALA A 102 5.36 -14.34 8.66
C ALA A 102 4.32 -15.47 8.61
N GLU A 103 3.42 -15.54 9.59
CA GLU A 103 2.24 -16.39 9.52
C GLU A 103 1.17 -15.74 8.62
N THR A 104 0.94 -14.43 8.77
CA THR A 104 0.02 -13.69 7.91
C THR A 104 0.51 -12.28 7.61
N VAL A 105 0.12 -11.77 6.43
CA VAL A 105 0.26 -10.37 6.07
C VAL A 105 -1.06 -9.86 5.50
N VAL A 106 -1.59 -8.78 6.09
CA VAL A 106 -2.88 -8.18 5.72
C VAL A 106 -2.72 -6.69 5.48
N ILE A 107 -3.37 -6.18 4.43
CA ILE A 107 -3.48 -4.73 4.20
C ILE A 107 -4.75 -4.21 4.85
N GLY A 108 -4.60 -3.23 5.74
CA GLY A 108 -5.69 -2.54 6.43
C GLY A 108 -5.89 -1.11 5.95
N GLU A 109 -7.12 -0.61 6.07
CA GLU A 109 -7.48 0.80 5.85
C GLU A 109 -7.90 1.43 7.18
N PRO A 110 -6.99 2.14 7.89
CA PRO A 110 -7.28 2.67 9.22
C PRO A 110 -8.41 3.70 9.25
N GLU A 111 -8.49 4.56 8.22
CA GLU A 111 -9.51 5.60 8.12
C GLU A 111 -10.91 5.01 7.88
N ALA A 112 -11.00 3.93 7.10
CA ALA A 112 -12.25 3.22 6.83
C ALA A 112 -12.55 2.13 7.86
N GLN A 113 -11.62 1.87 8.79
CA GLN A 113 -11.72 0.83 9.81
C GLN A 113 -12.11 -0.53 9.22
N ARG A 114 -11.31 -1.00 8.25
CA ARG A 114 -11.53 -2.31 7.65
C ARG A 114 -10.24 -2.99 7.24
N VAL A 115 -10.27 -4.32 7.24
CA VAL A 115 -9.31 -5.12 6.50
C VAL A 115 -9.66 -5.04 5.02
N ARG A 116 -8.64 -4.85 4.19
CA ARG A 116 -8.81 -4.70 2.75
C ARG A 116 -8.60 -6.01 2.01
N VAL A 117 -7.47 -6.67 2.28
CA VAL A 117 -7.09 -7.93 1.62
C VAL A 117 -6.00 -8.63 2.43
N ALA A 118 -6.00 -9.96 2.43
CA ALA A 118 -4.88 -10.77 2.89
C ALA A 118 -3.93 -11.06 1.71
N LEU A 119 -2.62 -10.89 1.93
CA LEU A 119 -1.62 -11.19 0.91
C LEU A 119 -1.39 -12.70 0.84
N THR A 120 -0.94 -13.16 -0.33
CA THR A 120 -0.57 -14.57 -0.56
C THR A 120 0.93 -14.73 -0.44
N SER A 121 1.38 -15.73 0.33
CA SER A 121 2.79 -16.03 0.51
C SER A 121 3.38 -16.93 -0.58
N ASP A 122 4.70 -16.90 -0.68
CA ASP A 122 5.48 -17.97 -1.28
C ASP A 122 5.69 -19.15 -0.31
N ALA A 123 6.35 -20.21 -0.77
CA ALA A 123 6.56 -21.42 0.04
C ALA A 123 7.49 -21.23 1.25
N SER A 124 8.20 -20.10 1.32
CA SER A 124 9.09 -19.73 2.43
C SER A 124 8.45 -18.76 3.42
N ASP A 125 7.21 -18.31 3.16
CA ASP A 125 6.49 -17.32 3.96
C ASP A 125 7.24 -15.99 4.15
N THR A 126 8.15 -15.68 3.22
CA THR A 126 8.95 -14.46 3.21
C THR A 126 8.55 -13.51 2.09
N ARG A 127 7.99 -14.02 0.98
CA ARG A 127 7.48 -13.16 -0.09
C ARG A 127 5.98 -13.15 -0.09
N TRP A 128 5.41 -11.97 -0.13
CA TRP A 128 3.98 -11.74 -0.03
C TRP A 128 3.53 -10.80 -1.12
N GLY A 129 2.45 -11.14 -1.80
CA GLY A 129 1.92 -10.31 -2.85
C GLY A 129 0.42 -10.42 -2.97
N GLY A 130 -0.19 -9.41 -3.59
CA GLY A 130 -1.62 -9.41 -3.80
C GLY A 130 -2.12 -8.17 -4.50
N PHE A 131 -3.24 -8.34 -5.20
CA PHE A 131 -4.00 -7.22 -5.74
C PHE A 131 -4.81 -6.58 -4.63
N ILE A 132 -4.59 -5.29 -4.38
CA ILE A 132 -5.31 -4.55 -3.34
C ILE A 132 -6.53 -3.81 -3.89
N GLY A 133 -6.83 -3.85 -5.19
CA GLY A 133 -8.04 -3.21 -5.75
C GLY A 133 -7.79 -1.88 -6.46
N GLY A 134 -8.63 -1.54 -7.45
CA GLY A 134 -8.37 -0.44 -8.39
C GLY A 134 -8.67 0.99 -7.93
N ARG A 135 -9.09 1.17 -6.68
CA ARG A 135 -9.31 2.48 -6.01
C ARG A 135 -9.15 2.33 -4.52
N GLY A 136 -8.56 3.30 -3.83
CA GLY A 136 -8.36 3.19 -2.39
C GLY A 136 -8.04 4.49 -1.67
N PRO A 137 -7.84 4.46 -0.35
CA PRO A 137 -7.35 5.62 0.38
C PRO A 137 -5.87 5.88 0.05
N THR A 138 -5.36 6.96 0.63
CA THR A 138 -3.93 7.34 0.57
C THR A 138 -3.14 6.79 1.76
N SER A 139 -3.80 6.20 2.75
CA SER A 139 -3.17 5.68 3.97
C SER A 139 -3.58 4.22 4.19
N TYR A 140 -2.58 3.36 4.35
CA TYR A 140 -2.73 1.94 4.58
C TYR A 140 -1.86 1.49 5.74
N TRP A 141 -2.26 0.37 6.35
CA TRP A 141 -1.42 -0.39 7.26
C TRP A 141 -1.03 -1.72 6.63
N VAL A 142 0.26 -2.09 6.76
CA VAL A 142 0.74 -3.45 6.50
C VAL A 142 0.82 -4.15 7.84
N LEU A 143 -0.13 -5.06 8.09
CA LEU A 143 -0.29 -5.78 9.34
C LEU A 143 0.39 -7.15 9.20
N VAL A 144 1.52 -7.33 9.88
CA VAL A 144 2.34 -8.54 9.81
C VAL A 144 2.25 -9.31 11.12
N THR A 145 1.90 -10.59 11.05
CA THR A 145 2.01 -11.51 12.19
C THR A 145 3.20 -12.43 11.94
N PRO A 146 4.27 -12.40 12.74
CA PRO A 146 5.46 -13.25 12.53
C PRO A 146 5.13 -14.74 12.66
N ALA A 147 5.85 -15.59 11.93
CA ALA A 147 5.89 -17.03 12.20
C ALA A 147 6.85 -17.24 13.38
N GLY A 148 6.33 -17.61 14.55
CA GLY A 148 7.11 -17.68 15.81
C GLY A 148 8.26 -18.69 15.84
#